data_AF-A0A936KN87-F1
#
_entry.id   AF-A0A936KN87-F1
#
_cell.length_a   1.000
_cell.length_b   1.000
_cell.length_c   1.000
_cell.angle_alpha   90.00
_cell.angle_beta   90.00
_cell.angle_gamma   90.00
#
_symmetry.space_group_name_H-M   'P 1'
#
loop_
_entity.id
_entity.type
_entity.pdbx_description
1 polymer ?
#
loop_
_entity_poly.entity_id
_entity_poly.type
_entity_poly.pdbx_seq_one_letter_code
_entity_poly.pdbx_strand_id
1 'polypeptide(L)'
;MKQLIIFLITIWSLSINAQTDSIPLISDKTCEAEIFCTDSVNCGVLPIKLTCDAKSRSKNLPLLVYTYKIDWDSDGVIDLTGSKQSITLDSSNGLKLGKHKIIWEVKDFQ
;
A
#
# COMPACT_ATOMS: atom_id res chain seq x y z
N MET A 1 -50.40 -42.87 25.38
CA MET A 1 -48.94 -42.70 25.55
C MET A 1 -48.40 -41.94 24.35
N LYS A 2 -47.81 -40.77 24.61
CA LYS A 2 -47.22 -39.85 23.61
C LYS A 2 -45.88 -40.42 23.13
N GLN A 3 -45.63 -40.48 21.83
CA GLN A 3 -44.26 -40.52 21.30
C GLN A 3 -44.04 -39.28 20.44
N LEU A 4 -43.25 -38.37 21.00
CA LEU A 4 -42.76 -37.15 20.40
C LEU A 4 -41.51 -37.51 19.59
N ILE A 5 -41.61 -37.49 18.26
CA ILE A 5 -40.45 -37.71 17.38
C ILE A 5 -39.75 -36.36 17.21
N ILE A 6 -38.61 -36.21 17.88
CA ILE A 6 -37.72 -35.06 17.75
C ILE A 6 -36.82 -35.30 16.54
N PHE A 7 -37.04 -34.59 15.45
CA PHE A 7 -36.11 -34.54 14.32
C PHE A 7 -34.90 -33.68 14.72
N LEU A 8 -33.75 -34.32 14.92
CA LEU A 8 -32.46 -33.67 15.14
C LEU A 8 -32.00 -33.02 13.83
N ILE A 9 -32.00 -31.68 13.77
CA ILE A 9 -31.36 -30.94 12.68
C ILE A 9 -29.87 -30.83 13.03
N THR A 10 -29.03 -31.60 12.36
CA THR A 10 -27.57 -31.44 12.45
C THR A 10 -27.17 -30.25 11.57
N ILE A 11 -27.03 -29.09 12.21
CA ILE A 11 -26.45 -27.90 11.57
C ILE A 11 -24.95 -28.19 11.41
N TRP A 12 -24.54 -28.57 10.21
CA TRP A 12 -23.15 -28.57 9.81
C TRP A 12 -22.67 -27.12 9.82
N SER A 13 -21.93 -26.73 10.84
CA SER A 13 -21.23 -25.46 10.90
C SER A 13 -20.19 -25.45 9.79
N LEU A 14 -20.53 -24.81 8.67
CA LEU A 14 -19.55 -24.32 7.72
C LEU A 14 -18.66 -23.34 8.49
N SER A 15 -17.44 -23.77 8.81
CA SER A 15 -16.39 -22.88 9.30
C SER A 15 -16.09 -21.86 8.20
N ILE A 16 -16.79 -20.73 8.25
CA ILE A 16 -16.43 -19.56 7.47
C ILE A 16 -15.11 -19.09 8.07
N ASN A 17 -13.99 -19.48 7.45
CA ASN A 17 -12.72 -18.83 7.70
C ASN A 17 -12.87 -17.39 7.20
N ALA A 18 -13.29 -16.49 8.09
CA ALA A 18 -13.15 -15.07 7.86
C ALA A 18 -11.64 -14.78 7.82
N GLN A 19 -11.03 -14.91 6.64
CA GLN A 19 -9.72 -14.34 6.41
C GLN A 19 -9.93 -12.83 6.40
N THR A 20 -9.81 -12.23 7.58
CA THR A 20 -9.74 -10.78 7.69
C THR A 20 -8.43 -10.39 7.03
N ASP A 21 -8.49 -9.86 5.80
CA ASP A 21 -7.34 -9.26 5.13
C ASP A 21 -6.68 -8.30 6.10
N SER A 22 -5.50 -8.69 6.55
CA SER A 22 -4.90 -8.11 7.73
C SER A 22 -4.07 -6.91 7.31
N ILE A 23 -4.71 -5.77 6.99
CA ILE A 23 -4.07 -4.53 6.47
C ILE A 23 -2.62 -4.36 6.98
N PRO A 24 -1.60 -4.41 6.12
CA PRO A 24 -0.20 -4.33 6.54
C PRO A 24 0.10 -3.09 7.38
N LEU A 25 0.99 -3.21 8.36
CA LEU A 25 1.47 -2.07 9.15
C LEU A 25 2.55 -1.34 8.35
N ILE A 26 2.28 -0.11 7.92
CA ILE A 26 3.23 0.76 7.20
C ILE A 26 4.13 1.47 8.22
N SER A 27 5.44 1.56 7.94
CA SER A 27 6.41 2.28 8.77
C SER A 27 6.35 3.78 8.49
N ASP A 28 5.94 4.57 9.50
CA ASP A 28 5.69 6.01 9.44
C ASP A 28 6.84 6.83 8.81
N LYS A 29 8.09 6.37 8.93
CA LYS A 29 9.28 7.10 8.45
C LYS A 29 9.55 7.01 6.94
N THR A 30 8.87 6.12 6.23
CA THR A 30 9.24 5.77 4.84
C THR A 30 8.23 6.25 3.80
N CYS A 31 7.08 6.75 4.25
CA CYS A 31 5.95 7.15 3.39
C CYS A 31 5.58 8.64 3.50
N GLU A 32 6.36 9.45 4.21
CA GLU A 32 6.10 10.88 4.37
C GLU A 32 6.72 11.70 3.22
N ALA A 33 5.93 12.63 2.70
CA ALA A 33 6.31 13.54 1.63
C ALA A 33 7.25 14.62 2.16
N GLU A 34 8.54 14.50 1.88
CA GLU A 34 9.49 15.59 2.13
C GLU A 34 9.43 16.59 0.94
N ILE A 35 9.04 17.84 1.23
CA ILE A 35 9.10 18.95 0.28
C ILE A 35 10.54 19.41 0.19
N PHE A 36 11.22 19.14 -0.93
CA PHE A 36 12.59 19.58 -1.15
C PHE A 36 12.63 20.81 -2.05
N CYS A 37 13.16 21.92 -1.52
CA CYS A 37 13.68 23.02 -2.32
C CYS A 37 15.21 22.96 -2.23
N THR A 38 15.91 22.90 -3.37
CA THR A 38 17.36 23.09 -3.42
C THR A 38 17.66 24.42 -4.11
N ASP A 39 17.94 25.40 -3.28
CA ASP A 39 18.20 26.81 -3.54
C ASP A 39 19.58 27.05 -4.18
N SER A 40 19.87 26.37 -5.29
CA SER A 40 21.11 26.58 -6.04
C SER A 40 20.87 26.84 -7.52
N VAL A 41 21.53 27.90 -8.01
CA VAL A 41 21.41 28.54 -9.33
C VAL A 41 21.82 27.62 -10.51
N ASN A 42 22.22 26.38 -10.24
CA ASN A 42 22.50 25.33 -11.23
C ASN A 42 21.78 23.98 -10.95
N CYS A 43 20.78 23.95 -10.07
CA CYS A 43 20.15 22.69 -9.66
C CYS A 43 19.04 22.27 -10.62
N GLY A 44 19.37 21.31 -11.48
CA GLY A 44 18.38 20.35 -11.97
C GLY A 44 17.86 19.48 -10.83
N VAL A 45 16.80 18.75 -11.11
CA VAL A 45 16.21 17.78 -10.19
C VAL A 45 17.20 16.63 -9.97
N LEU A 46 17.61 16.40 -8.72
CA LEU A 46 18.43 15.23 -8.38
C LEU A 46 17.55 13.98 -8.24
N PRO A 47 18.04 12.79 -8.63
CA PRO A 47 17.31 11.56 -8.41
C PRO A 47 17.04 11.33 -6.92
N ILE A 48 15.80 10.98 -6.59
CA ILE A 48 15.39 10.61 -5.22
C ILE A 48 15.07 9.12 -5.16
N LYS A 49 15.35 8.48 -4.02
CA LYS A 49 14.94 7.10 -3.76
C LYS A 49 13.82 7.08 -2.73
N LEU A 50 12.65 6.62 -3.14
CA LEU A 50 11.51 6.39 -2.26
C LEU A 50 11.40 4.90 -1.95
N THR A 51 11.07 4.55 -0.72
CA THR A 51 10.88 3.17 -0.29
C THR A 51 9.71 3.14 0.67
N CYS A 52 8.81 2.17 0.55
CA CYS A 52 7.71 1.98 1.49
C CYS A 52 7.94 0.67 2.23
N ASP A 53 8.17 0.73 3.54
CA ASP A 53 8.31 -0.48 4.35
C ASP A 53 7.00 -0.80 5.05
N ALA A 54 6.63 -2.08 5.01
CA ALA A 54 5.42 -2.58 5.64
C ALA A 54 5.65 -3.99 6.17
N LYS A 55 4.84 -4.38 7.16
CA LYS A 55 4.85 -5.72 7.73
C LYS A 55 3.50 -6.38 7.56
N SER A 56 3.50 -7.56 6.94
CA SER A 56 2.31 -8.41 6.87
C SER A 56 1.86 -8.78 8.27
N ARG A 57 0.55 -8.75 8.49
CA ARG A 57 -0.06 -9.28 9.71
C ARG A 57 -0.51 -10.74 9.54
N SER A 58 -0.46 -11.27 8.32
CA SER A 58 -0.72 -12.68 8.04
C SER A 58 0.45 -13.53 8.53
N LYS A 59 0.15 -14.48 9.41
CA LYS A 59 1.15 -15.46 9.88
C LYS A 59 1.43 -16.55 8.84
N ASN A 60 0.45 -16.82 7.97
CA ASN A 60 0.48 -17.96 7.06
C ASN A 60 1.00 -17.56 5.67
N LEU A 61 0.79 -16.31 5.27
CA LEU A 61 1.19 -15.80 3.96
C LEU A 61 1.75 -14.39 4.09
N PRO A 62 3.01 -14.24 4.55
CA PRO A 62 3.62 -12.94 4.87
C PRO A 62 4.08 -12.17 3.62
N LEU A 63 3.47 -12.44 2.46
CA LEU A 63 3.81 -11.80 1.20
C LEU A 63 3.05 -10.49 1.06
N LEU A 64 3.74 -9.45 0.60
CA LEU A 64 3.18 -8.11 0.43
C LEU A 64 3.22 -7.68 -1.03
N VAL A 65 2.13 -7.04 -1.46
CA VAL A 65 2.01 -6.39 -2.76
C VAL A 65 2.10 -4.88 -2.53
N TYR A 66 3.05 -4.24 -3.20
CA TYR A 66 3.27 -2.80 -3.14
C TYR A 66 2.83 -2.14 -4.43
N THR A 67 2.05 -1.08 -4.31
CA THR A 67 1.71 -0.20 -5.41
C THR A 67 1.89 1.24 -4.98
N TYR A 68 2.25 2.11 -5.92
CA TYR A 68 2.34 3.54 -5.68
C TYR A 68 1.66 4.33 -6.78
N LYS A 69 1.21 5.52 -6.41
CA LYS A 69 0.73 6.57 -7.30
C LYS A 69 1.46 7.86 -6.98
N ILE A 70 1.78 8.63 -8.00
CA ILE A 70 2.39 9.94 -7.86
C ILE A 70 1.55 10.96 -8.59
N ASP A 71 1.25 12.04 -7.88
CA ASP A 71 0.62 13.26 -8.35
C ASP A 71 1.72 14.34 -8.30
N TRP A 72 2.25 14.64 -9.49
CA TRP A 72 3.18 15.73 -9.68
C TRP A 72 2.40 17.04 -9.58
N ASP A 73 3.03 18.08 -9.04
CA ASP A 73 2.38 19.35 -8.68
C ASP A 73 1.28 19.31 -7.60
N SER A 74 0.82 18.13 -7.16
CA SER A 74 -0.24 18.00 -6.15
C SER A 74 -1.56 18.64 -6.59
N ASP A 75 -1.90 18.51 -7.87
CA ASP A 75 -3.08 19.12 -8.49
C ASP A 75 -4.32 18.21 -8.49
N GLY A 76 -4.16 16.98 -7.99
CA GLY A 76 -5.19 15.95 -7.93
C GLY A 76 -5.19 14.99 -9.12
N VAL A 77 -4.30 15.18 -10.10
CA VAL A 77 -4.10 14.27 -11.23
C VAL A 77 -3.00 13.26 -10.90
N ILE A 78 -3.21 12.00 -11.24
CA ILE A 78 -2.19 10.97 -11.07
C ILE A 78 -1.37 10.87 -12.35
N ASP A 79 -0.09 11.24 -12.26
CA ASP A 79 0.84 11.25 -13.40
C ASP A 79 1.62 9.95 -13.55
N LEU A 80 1.94 9.28 -12.45
CA LEU A 80 2.72 8.05 -12.46
C LEU A 80 2.11 6.99 -11.54
N THR A 81 2.15 5.73 -11.99
CA THR A 81 1.77 4.57 -11.17
C THR A 81 2.80 3.46 -11.33
N GLY A 82 2.91 2.59 -10.33
CA GLY A 82 3.73 1.39 -10.45
C GLY A 82 3.61 0.42 -9.28
N SER A 83 4.38 -0.67 -9.35
CA SER A 83 4.29 -1.79 -8.41
C SER A 83 5.66 -2.29 -7.95
N LYS A 84 6.28 -1.57 -7.03
CA LYS A 84 7.60 -1.91 -6.44
C LYS A 84 7.66 -1.39 -5.01
N GLN A 85 8.35 -2.04 -4.09
CA GLN A 85 8.56 -1.51 -2.72
C GLN A 85 9.46 -0.26 -2.71
N SER A 86 10.39 -0.16 -3.67
CA SER A 86 11.36 0.93 -3.77
C SER A 86 11.47 1.40 -5.22
N ILE A 87 11.57 2.72 -5.39
CA ILE A 87 11.72 3.37 -6.70
C ILE A 87 12.74 4.50 -6.61
N THR A 88 13.59 4.61 -7.63
CA THR A 88 14.37 5.81 -7.91
C THR A 88 13.61 6.64 -8.93
N LEU A 89 13.39 7.91 -8.62
CA LEU A 89 12.69 8.87 -9.46
C LEU A 89 13.67 9.95 -9.89
N ASP A 90 13.68 10.27 -11.18
CA ASP A 90 14.41 11.40 -11.74
C ASP A 90 13.57 12.12 -12.80
N SER A 91 14.17 13.05 -13.54
CA SER A 91 13.48 13.82 -14.57
C SER A 91 12.88 12.95 -15.69
N SER A 92 13.41 11.75 -15.94
CA SER A 92 12.84 10.81 -16.92
C SER A 92 11.51 10.20 -16.44
N ASN A 93 11.26 10.20 -15.12
CA ASN A 93 9.99 9.79 -14.53
C ASN A 93 9.02 10.96 -14.31
N GLY A 94 9.38 12.17 -14.70
CA GLY A 94 8.59 13.38 -14.51
C GLY A 94 8.87 14.11 -13.19
N LEU A 95 9.89 13.71 -12.41
CA LEU A 95 10.28 14.43 -11.21
C LEU A 95 10.71 15.85 -11.59
N LYS A 96 10.13 16.84 -10.90
CA LYS A 96 10.37 18.26 -11.09
C LYS A 96 10.54 18.94 -9.74
N LEU A 97 10.93 20.21 -9.76
CA LEU A 97 10.89 21.02 -8.54
C LEU A 97 9.43 21.34 -8.22
N GLY A 98 9.07 21.29 -6.94
CA GLY A 98 7.72 21.62 -6.50
C GLY A 98 7.22 20.71 -5.38
N LYS A 99 5.92 20.82 -5.11
CA LYS A 99 5.23 19.95 -4.16
C LYS A 99 4.62 18.78 -4.91
N HIS A 100 4.81 17.58 -4.38
CA HIS A 100 4.35 16.35 -4.98
C HIS A 100 3.67 15.50 -3.93
N LYS A 101 2.71 14.70 -4.36
CA LYS A 101 2.02 13.76 -3.49
C LYS A 101 2.30 12.35 -3.98
N ILE A 102 2.87 11.55 -3.08
CA ILE A 102 3.07 10.11 -3.31
C ILE A 102 2.10 9.36 -2.41
N ILE A 103 1.43 8.37 -2.98
CA ILE A 103 0.48 7.51 -2.26
C ILE A 103 0.93 6.08 -2.45
N TRP A 104 1.26 5.44 -1.34
CA TRP A 104 1.55 4.00 -1.28
C TRP A 104 0.30 3.23 -0.88
N GLU A 105 0.09 2.10 -1.54
CA GLU A 105 -0.91 1.11 -1.18
C GLU A 105 -0.22 -0.25 -1.06
N VAL A 106 -0.29 -0.82 0.14
CA VAL A 106 0.32 -2.11 0.47
C VAL A 106 -0.77 -3.08 0.93
N LYS A 107 -0.75 -4.28 0.37
CA LYS A 107 -1.70 -5.36 0.69
C LYS A 107 -0.97 -6.65 1.01
N ASP A 108 -1.58 -7.49 1.82
CA ASP A 108 -1.19 -8.90 1.87
C ASP A 108 -1.49 -9.54 0.50
N PHE A 109 -0.59 -10.39 0.00
CA PHE A 109 -0.84 -11.19 -1.20
C PHE A 109 -1.94 -12.20 -0.86
N GLN A 110 -2.99 -12.25 -1.69
CA GLN A 110 -4.13 -13.16 -1.53
C GLN A 110 -3.93 -14.46 -2.30
#